data_AF-A0A6G2XQL3-F1
#
_entry.id   AF-A0A6G2XQL3-F1
#
_cell.length_a   1.000
_cell.length_b   1.000
_cell.length_c   1.000
_cell.angle_alpha   90.00
_cell.angle_beta   90.00
_cell.angle_gamma   90.00
#
_symmetry.space_group_name_H-M   'P 1'
#
loop_
_entity.id
_entity.type
_entity.pdbx_description
1 polymer ?
#
loop_
_entity_poly.entity_id
_entity_poly.type
_entity_poly.pdbx_seq_one_letter_code
_entity_poly.pdbx_strand_id
1 'polypeptide(L)'
;MAQTQKPQKSRQPNGASSIFFGKDGRWHGYVTVGVKDDGSPDRRHISRKTRPEVTKAVRDLEKKRDSTGVAKIGQTWTVKTWLTHWVENIAAPSVSENTIDGYRVAVYHHLIPGLGAHRLEKLEPEHLERFYRKMQANGSAAGTAHQAHRTVRTALNEAVRRKHLTANPASIAKAPKIEEEEVEPYTLEEVQRLLLEAGKHRNTARWVIALALGLRQGEVLGLKWEDVDFEAGVILVRRGRLRPRYQHGCGDKCGRKPGYCPQKINVRRETKDTKTRAGKRPIGVPEELLKLLRLHKEQQERERMRARDLWVEKGYVFTSPTGEPLNPNTDFHRWKDLLKAAKVRDGRLHDARHTAATVLLILGVPDAVVDRIMGWEPGKSARMRRRYQHLTSPVLQQTAAKVGGLLWGAAQPIRTPEGGSMPAPSRGPVPSQATVYVACLGERRVPFVHREHAESLVSRWGSDRPGHPVGVEEWARQRWESEGAGGLAALRERMPDRSIVHHAHAVFLPGGVRLNTGSDGQWSVPAWEFETDLYTDLPVRWHTTRRPGQEVEAQVRGTDREAVAAAFGDACAQAVDRAMNPEKYGDTSDDF
;
A
#
# COMPACT_ATOMS: atom_id res chain seq x y z
N MET A 1 -75.31 51.07 -41.76
CA MET A 1 -74.32 51.10 -40.67
C MET A 1 -73.60 49.76 -40.62
N ALA A 2 -72.36 49.70 -41.08
CA ALA A 2 -71.53 48.49 -41.04
C ALA A 2 -70.64 48.56 -39.80
N GLN A 3 -70.75 47.60 -38.89
CA GLN A 3 -69.77 47.41 -37.81
C GLN A 3 -68.82 46.29 -38.21
N THR A 4 -67.59 46.71 -38.50
CA THR A 4 -66.42 45.89 -38.85
C THR A 4 -65.97 45.12 -37.61
N GLN A 5 -66.09 43.79 -37.60
CA GLN A 5 -65.48 42.96 -36.56
C GLN A 5 -63.95 42.98 -36.72
N LYS A 6 -63.24 43.50 -35.71
CA LYS A 6 -61.78 43.43 -35.62
C LYS A 6 -61.33 41.97 -35.44
N PRO A 7 -60.30 41.49 -36.18
CA PRO A 7 -59.83 40.12 -36.03
C PRO A 7 -59.17 39.92 -34.65
N GLN A 8 -59.68 38.95 -33.88
CA GLN A 8 -59.05 38.48 -32.64
C GLN A 8 -57.65 37.95 -32.95
N LYS A 9 -56.61 38.56 -32.38
CA LYS A 9 -55.23 38.05 -32.43
C LYS A 9 -55.16 36.72 -31.66
N SER A 10 -55.11 35.59 -32.36
CA SER A 10 -54.77 34.31 -31.75
C SER A 10 -53.33 34.39 -31.22
N ARG A 11 -53.12 34.11 -29.92
CA ARG A 11 -51.76 33.97 -29.37
C ARG A 11 -51.13 32.75 -30.03
N GLN A 12 -49.97 32.95 -30.64
CA GLN A 12 -49.21 31.83 -31.21
C GLN A 12 -48.90 30.80 -30.10
N PRO A 13 -48.90 29.49 -30.42
CA PRO A 13 -48.61 28.45 -29.45
C PRO A 13 -47.22 28.65 -28.82
N ASN A 14 -47.09 28.30 -27.54
CA ASN A 14 -45.84 28.44 -26.81
C ASN A 14 -44.71 27.71 -27.55
N GLY A 15 -43.61 28.41 -27.82
CA GLY A 15 -42.45 27.88 -28.56
C GLY A 15 -42.49 28.08 -30.08
N ALA A 16 -43.56 28.66 -30.64
CA ALA A 16 -43.66 28.94 -32.08
C ALA A 16 -42.56 29.90 -32.58
N SER A 17 -42.09 29.65 -33.80
CA SER A 17 -41.17 30.55 -34.50
C SER A 17 -41.90 31.82 -34.93
N SER A 18 -41.27 32.97 -34.72
CA SER A 18 -41.86 34.28 -35.03
C SER A 18 -41.02 35.03 -36.06
N ILE A 19 -41.66 35.52 -37.13
CA ILE A 19 -41.03 36.36 -38.16
C ILE A 19 -41.71 37.72 -38.19
N PHE A 20 -40.93 38.80 -38.13
CA PHE A 20 -41.46 40.17 -38.22
C PHE A 20 -40.45 41.12 -38.89
N PHE A 21 -40.94 42.26 -39.37
CA PHE A 21 -40.09 43.33 -39.93
C PHE A 21 -39.71 44.33 -38.84
N GLY A 22 -38.41 44.56 -38.67
CA GLY A 22 -37.86 45.42 -37.64
C GLY A 22 -37.82 46.90 -38.06
N LYS A 23 -37.65 47.78 -37.08
CA LYS A 23 -37.42 49.22 -37.31
C LYS A 23 -36.05 49.53 -37.91
N ASP A 24 -35.15 48.53 -37.93
CA ASP A 24 -33.81 48.57 -38.53
C ASP A 24 -33.81 48.26 -40.03
N GLY A 25 -35.00 48.12 -40.65
CA GLY A 25 -35.16 47.82 -42.07
C GLY A 25 -34.85 46.36 -42.44
N ARG A 26 -34.76 45.44 -41.47
CA ARG A 26 -34.48 44.02 -41.70
C ARG A 26 -35.65 43.13 -41.26
N TRP A 27 -35.69 41.93 -41.81
CA TRP A 27 -36.59 40.88 -41.35
C TRP A 27 -35.91 40.07 -40.25
N HIS A 28 -36.59 39.91 -39.11
CA HIS A 28 -36.14 39.16 -37.94
C HIS A 28 -36.93 37.86 -37.81
N GLY A 29 -36.23 36.77 -37.51
CA GLY A 29 -36.80 35.48 -37.14
C GLY A 29 -36.31 35.07 -35.75
N TYR A 30 -37.22 34.58 -34.91
CA TYR A 30 -36.86 33.89 -33.66
C TYR A 30 -37.33 32.44 -33.73
N VAL A 31 -36.44 31.50 -33.45
CA VAL A 31 -36.74 30.06 -33.43
C VAL A 31 -36.40 29.50 -32.06
N THR A 32 -37.36 28.83 -31.44
CA THR A 32 -37.13 28.09 -30.19
C THR A 32 -36.48 26.76 -30.54
N VAL A 33 -35.22 26.57 -30.17
CA VAL A 33 -34.42 25.39 -30.54
C VAL A 33 -34.26 24.39 -29.39
N GLY A 34 -34.70 24.74 -28.18
CA GLY A 34 -34.63 23.88 -27.02
C GLY A 34 -34.91 24.62 -25.71
N VAL A 35 -34.45 24.05 -24.61
CA VAL A 35 -34.53 24.60 -23.25
C VAL A 35 -33.12 24.68 -22.68
N LYS A 36 -32.76 25.84 -22.11
CA LYS A 36 -31.49 26.07 -21.42
C LYS A 36 -31.45 25.32 -20.09
N ASP A 37 -30.27 25.26 -19.47
CA ASP A 37 -30.09 24.53 -18.21
C ASP A 37 -30.83 25.18 -17.02
N ASP A 38 -31.22 26.47 -17.13
CA ASP A 38 -32.08 27.18 -16.18
C ASP A 38 -33.58 26.93 -16.40
N GLY A 39 -33.95 26.06 -17.37
CA GLY A 39 -35.34 25.78 -17.72
C GLY A 39 -36.00 26.81 -18.65
N SER A 40 -35.30 27.88 -19.03
CA SER A 40 -35.83 28.90 -19.95
C SER A 40 -35.72 28.46 -21.43
N PRO A 41 -36.63 28.90 -22.32
CA PRO A 41 -36.53 28.57 -23.75
C PRO A 41 -35.27 29.15 -24.40
N ASP A 42 -34.50 28.30 -25.10
CA ASP A 42 -33.39 28.75 -25.94
C ASP A 42 -33.95 29.26 -27.28
N ARG A 43 -34.12 30.58 -27.38
CA ARG A 43 -34.61 31.27 -28.59
C ARG A 43 -33.46 31.89 -29.36
N ARG A 44 -33.26 31.46 -30.60
CA ARG A 44 -32.23 31.99 -31.50
C ARG A 44 -32.80 33.06 -32.41
N HIS A 45 -32.07 34.17 -32.50
CA HIS A 45 -32.38 35.29 -33.38
C HIS A 45 -31.60 35.19 -34.69
N ILE A 46 -32.28 35.46 -35.81
CA ILE A 46 -31.67 35.59 -37.14
C ILE A 46 -32.26 36.79 -37.87
N SER A 47 -31.45 37.54 -38.60
CA SER A 47 -31.93 38.65 -39.43
C SER A 47 -31.45 38.58 -40.87
N ARG A 48 -32.32 38.97 -41.81
CA ARG A 48 -32.05 39.01 -43.27
C ARG A 48 -32.66 40.25 -43.90
N LYS A 49 -32.21 40.59 -45.11
CA LYS A 49 -32.69 41.79 -45.82
C LYS A 49 -34.10 41.58 -46.38
N THR A 50 -34.43 40.37 -46.81
CA THR A 50 -35.74 40.06 -47.42
C THR A 50 -36.54 39.05 -46.60
N ARG A 51 -37.88 39.12 -46.70
CA ARG A 51 -38.80 38.17 -46.04
C ARG A 51 -38.55 36.72 -46.46
N PRO A 52 -38.34 36.40 -47.76
CA PRO A 52 -38.08 35.02 -48.18
C PRO A 52 -36.79 34.45 -47.61
N GLU A 53 -35.72 35.25 -47.53
CA GLU A 53 -34.44 34.83 -46.94
C GLU A 53 -34.58 34.48 -45.46
N VAL A 54 -35.25 35.32 -44.66
CA VAL A 54 -35.44 35.02 -43.24
C VAL A 54 -36.34 33.80 -43.04
N THR A 55 -37.37 33.66 -43.88
CA THR A 55 -38.30 32.52 -43.83
C THR A 55 -37.59 31.21 -44.15
N LYS A 56 -36.73 31.20 -45.18
CA LYS A 56 -35.88 30.05 -45.50
C LYS A 56 -34.93 29.72 -44.34
N ALA A 57 -34.26 30.72 -43.78
CA ALA A 57 -33.34 30.52 -42.67
C ALA A 57 -34.02 30.02 -41.37
N VAL A 58 -35.26 30.46 -41.11
CA VAL A 58 -36.10 29.94 -40.01
C VAL A 58 -36.48 28.49 -40.27
N ARG A 59 -36.95 28.14 -41.47
CA ARG A 59 -37.28 26.75 -41.83
C ARG A 59 -36.08 25.81 -41.76
N ASP A 60 -34.89 26.28 -42.15
CA ASP A 60 -33.66 25.48 -42.05
C ASP A 60 -33.26 25.24 -40.59
N LEU A 61 -33.51 26.20 -39.69
CA LEU A 61 -33.30 26.05 -38.25
C LEU A 61 -34.33 25.10 -37.62
N GLU A 62 -35.60 25.16 -38.04
CA GLU A 62 -36.65 24.22 -37.64
C GLU A 62 -36.33 22.80 -38.11
N LYS A 63 -35.93 22.63 -39.38
CA LYS A 63 -35.47 21.32 -39.89
C LYS A 63 -34.28 20.79 -39.11
N LYS A 64 -33.29 21.63 -38.77
CA LYS A 64 -32.15 21.23 -37.93
C LYS A 64 -32.57 20.84 -36.50
N ARG A 65 -33.58 21.51 -35.94
CA ARG A 65 -34.19 21.12 -34.66
C ARG A 65 -34.86 19.74 -34.76
N ASP A 66 -35.56 19.47 -35.87
CA ASP A 66 -36.39 18.28 -36.04
C ASP A 66 -35.61 17.04 -36.55
N SER A 67 -34.57 17.23 -37.37
CA SER A 67 -33.77 16.15 -37.98
C SER A 67 -32.64 15.62 -37.08
N THR A 68 -32.18 16.45 -36.15
CA THR A 68 -31.11 16.11 -35.21
C THR A 68 -31.74 16.06 -33.85
N GLY A 69 -32.10 14.87 -33.37
CA GLY A 69 -32.60 14.65 -32.01
C GLY A 69 -31.75 15.48 -31.05
N VAL A 70 -32.35 16.56 -30.55
CA VAL A 70 -31.71 17.76 -29.99
C VAL A 70 -30.27 17.51 -29.53
N ALA A 71 -29.31 17.87 -30.38
CA ALA A 71 -28.06 18.36 -29.83
C ALA A 71 -28.51 19.56 -28.99
N LYS A 72 -28.43 19.46 -27.65
CA LYS A 72 -28.49 20.63 -26.78
C LYS A 72 -27.31 21.50 -27.22
N ILE A 73 -27.51 22.37 -28.21
CA ILE A 73 -26.52 23.35 -28.64
C ILE A 73 -26.64 24.51 -27.64
N GLY A 74 -26.39 24.17 -26.37
CA GLY A 74 -26.44 25.03 -25.20
C GLY A 74 -25.13 24.98 -24.40
N GLN A 75 -24.02 24.65 -25.06
CA GLN A 75 -22.65 25.00 -24.70
C GLN A 75 -21.75 24.50 -25.82
N THR A 76 -21.06 25.38 -26.53
CA THR A 76 -20.00 24.97 -27.45
C THR A 76 -18.80 24.51 -26.62
N TRP A 77 -18.80 23.22 -26.26
CA TRP A 77 -17.72 22.62 -25.51
C TRP A 77 -16.40 22.70 -26.31
N THR A 78 -15.38 23.25 -25.68
CA THR A 78 -13.99 22.98 -26.07
C THR A 78 -13.56 21.69 -25.40
N VAL A 79 -12.49 21.08 -25.90
CA VAL A 79 -11.87 19.94 -25.22
C VAL A 79 -11.46 20.32 -23.80
N LYS A 80 -10.95 21.54 -23.58
CA LYS A 80 -10.60 22.04 -22.25
C LYS A 80 -11.80 22.06 -21.30
N THR A 81 -12.90 22.70 -21.71
CA THR A 81 -14.07 22.83 -20.85
C THR A 81 -14.70 21.47 -20.57
N TRP A 82 -14.78 20.60 -21.58
CA TRP A 82 -15.32 19.25 -21.42
C TRP A 82 -14.48 18.40 -20.47
N LEU A 83 -13.16 18.34 -20.67
CA LEU A 83 -12.29 17.53 -19.82
C LEU A 83 -12.27 18.02 -18.38
N THR A 84 -12.31 19.34 -18.18
CA THR A 84 -12.41 19.95 -16.84
C THR A 84 -13.72 19.57 -16.16
N HIS A 85 -14.85 19.71 -16.88
CA HIS A 85 -16.15 19.33 -16.35
C HIS A 85 -16.23 17.83 -16.05
N TRP A 86 -15.71 16.99 -16.96
CA TRP A 86 -15.68 15.55 -16.80
C TRP A 86 -14.85 15.12 -15.59
N VAL A 87 -13.62 15.62 -15.45
CA VAL A 87 -12.74 15.19 -14.38
C VAL A 87 -13.29 15.62 -13.02
N GLU A 88 -13.73 16.87 -12.87
CA GLU A 88 -14.15 17.42 -11.57
C GLU A 88 -15.57 17.03 -11.16
N ASN A 89 -16.52 16.93 -12.10
CA ASN A 89 -17.94 16.76 -11.76
C ASN A 89 -18.50 15.36 -12.09
N ILE A 90 -17.86 14.62 -13.01
CA ILE A 90 -18.36 13.31 -13.45
C ILE A 90 -17.50 12.16 -12.90
N ALA A 91 -16.19 12.25 -13.11
CA ALA A 91 -15.26 11.20 -12.71
C ALA A 91 -14.98 11.26 -11.20
N ALA A 92 -14.70 12.44 -10.63
CA ALA A 92 -14.29 12.57 -9.24
C ALA A 92 -15.26 11.92 -8.22
N PRO A 93 -16.60 12.02 -8.35
CA PRO A 93 -17.52 11.38 -7.41
C PRO A 93 -17.57 9.84 -7.51
N SER A 94 -17.19 9.27 -8.65
CA SER A 94 -17.47 7.86 -8.99
C SER A 94 -16.22 6.97 -8.98
N VAL A 95 -15.02 7.54 -9.08
CA VAL A 95 -13.77 6.78 -9.16
C VAL A 95 -12.95 6.87 -7.89
N SER A 96 -12.08 5.88 -7.66
CA SER A 96 -11.16 5.93 -6.51
C SER A 96 -10.18 7.10 -6.61
N GLU A 97 -9.75 7.64 -5.47
CA GLU A 97 -8.81 8.76 -5.34
C GLU A 97 -7.60 8.68 -6.29
N ASN A 98 -6.86 7.55 -6.31
CA ASN A 98 -5.70 7.41 -7.20
C ASN A 98 -6.06 7.49 -8.69
N THR A 99 -7.27 7.05 -9.04
CA THR A 99 -7.78 7.12 -10.41
C THR A 99 -8.04 8.57 -10.79
N ILE A 100 -8.70 9.34 -9.92
CA ILE A 100 -8.97 10.74 -10.20
C ILE A 100 -7.69 11.57 -10.23
N ASP A 101 -6.70 11.28 -9.39
CA ASP A 101 -5.38 11.92 -9.47
C ASP A 101 -4.72 11.66 -10.82
N GLY A 102 -4.73 10.40 -11.27
CA GLY A 102 -4.19 10.03 -12.57
C GLY A 102 -4.92 10.73 -13.72
N TYR A 103 -6.24 10.85 -13.63
CA TYR A 103 -7.04 11.61 -14.59
C TYR A 103 -6.71 13.09 -14.56
N ARG A 104 -6.62 13.73 -13.39
CA ARG A 104 -6.25 15.15 -13.26
C ARG A 104 -4.87 15.43 -13.83
N VAL A 105 -3.88 14.56 -13.57
CA VAL A 105 -2.54 14.69 -14.15
C VAL A 105 -2.62 14.62 -15.67
N ALA A 106 -3.28 13.60 -16.22
CA ALA A 106 -3.45 13.47 -17.67
C ALA A 106 -4.20 14.65 -18.28
N VAL A 107 -5.26 15.14 -17.63
CA VAL A 107 -6.10 16.24 -18.10
C VAL A 107 -5.35 17.57 -18.05
N TYR A 108 -4.87 17.98 -16.88
CA TYR A 108 -4.31 19.32 -16.69
C TYR A 108 -2.88 19.48 -17.20
N HIS A 109 -2.04 18.46 -17.09
CA HIS A 109 -0.63 18.56 -17.52
C HIS A 109 -0.38 18.16 -18.96
N HIS A 110 -1.27 17.35 -19.57
CA HIS A 110 -1.02 16.82 -20.91
C HIS A 110 -2.15 17.17 -21.90
N LEU A 111 -3.38 16.75 -21.63
CA LEU A 111 -4.48 16.86 -22.60
C LEU A 111 -4.95 18.31 -22.82
N ILE A 112 -5.11 19.10 -21.76
CA ILE A 112 -5.52 20.51 -21.89
C ILE A 112 -4.44 21.33 -22.61
N PRO A 113 -3.14 21.26 -22.23
CA PRO A 113 -2.09 21.96 -22.96
C PRO A 113 -1.95 21.53 -24.42
N GLY A 114 -2.18 20.25 -24.74
CA GLY A 114 -2.00 19.71 -26.08
C GLY A 114 -3.23 19.83 -27.00
N LEU A 115 -4.43 19.71 -26.45
CA LEU A 115 -5.68 19.55 -27.22
C LEU A 115 -6.79 20.51 -26.78
N GLY A 116 -6.61 21.22 -25.67
CA GLY A 116 -7.68 21.96 -25.01
C GLY A 116 -8.32 23.05 -25.86
N ALA A 117 -7.57 23.63 -26.80
CA ALA A 117 -8.05 24.67 -27.71
C ALA A 117 -8.99 24.16 -28.81
N HIS A 118 -9.00 22.85 -29.09
CA HIS A 118 -9.91 22.29 -30.07
C HIS A 118 -11.35 22.36 -29.59
N ARG A 119 -12.27 22.65 -30.52
CA ARG A 119 -13.70 22.43 -30.27
C ARG A 119 -13.94 20.93 -30.16
N LEU A 120 -14.77 20.51 -29.20
CA LEU A 120 -15.00 19.10 -28.93
C LEU A 120 -15.49 18.36 -30.18
N GLU A 121 -16.44 18.95 -30.91
CA GLU A 121 -17.01 18.42 -32.16
C GLU A 121 -16.02 18.37 -33.35
N LYS A 122 -14.93 19.13 -33.29
CA LYS A 122 -13.89 19.19 -34.34
C LYS A 122 -12.63 18.42 -33.95
N LEU A 123 -12.68 17.65 -32.86
CA LEU A 123 -11.55 16.83 -32.46
C LEU A 123 -11.52 15.56 -33.32
N GLU A 124 -10.46 15.43 -34.11
CA GLU A 124 -10.26 14.29 -35.02
C GLU A 124 -9.19 13.33 -34.49
N PRO A 125 -9.19 12.05 -34.90
CA PRO A 125 -8.17 11.07 -34.52
C PRO A 125 -6.73 11.54 -34.74
N GLU A 126 -6.48 12.25 -35.85
CA GLU A 126 -5.17 12.75 -36.26
C GLU A 126 -4.62 13.79 -35.27
N HIS A 127 -5.49 14.56 -34.62
CA HIS A 127 -5.07 15.50 -33.56
C HIS A 127 -4.50 14.75 -32.36
N LEU A 128 -5.13 13.63 -31.99
CA LEU A 128 -4.68 12.77 -30.88
C LEU A 128 -3.35 12.12 -31.22
N GLU A 129 -3.21 11.57 -32.43
CA GLU A 129 -1.98 10.92 -32.88
C GLU A 129 -0.79 11.89 -32.95
N ARG A 130 -1.00 13.10 -33.50
CA ARG A 130 0.02 14.17 -33.48
C ARG A 130 0.39 14.58 -32.06
N PHE A 131 -0.59 14.68 -31.17
CA PHE A 131 -0.36 14.99 -29.77
C PHE A 131 0.50 13.92 -29.08
N TYR A 132 0.19 12.63 -29.27
CA TYR A 132 0.99 11.56 -28.67
C TYR A 132 2.44 11.54 -29.21
N ARG A 133 2.62 11.74 -30.52
CA ARG A 133 3.96 11.85 -31.11
C ARG A 133 4.75 13.01 -30.51
N LYS A 134 4.10 14.17 -30.33
CA LYS A 134 4.72 15.33 -29.68
C LYS A 134 5.09 15.06 -28.23
N MET A 135 4.24 14.34 -27.46
CA MET A 135 4.57 13.95 -26.09
C MET A 135 5.85 13.11 -26.04
N GLN A 136 5.97 12.12 -26.93
CA GLN A 136 7.14 11.24 -27.00
C GLN A 136 8.39 11.99 -27.45
N ALA A 137 8.28 12.87 -28.46
CA ALA A 137 9.37 13.72 -28.91
C ALA A 137 9.88 14.66 -27.80
N ASN A 138 9.00 15.09 -26.90
CA ASN A 138 9.33 15.91 -25.73
C ASN A 138 9.82 15.09 -24.52
N GLY A 139 10.15 13.80 -24.71
CA GLY A 139 10.73 12.95 -23.66
C GLY A 139 9.73 12.23 -22.75
N SER A 140 8.42 12.28 -23.03
CA SER A 140 7.46 11.46 -22.26
C SER A 140 7.59 9.98 -22.63
N ALA A 141 7.66 9.12 -21.61
CA ALA A 141 7.61 7.67 -21.82
C ALA A 141 6.31 7.25 -22.56
N ALA A 142 6.39 6.19 -23.37
CA ALA A 142 5.24 5.66 -24.11
C ALA A 142 4.06 5.32 -23.20
N GLY A 143 4.33 4.81 -21.99
CA GLY A 143 3.31 4.54 -20.97
C GLY A 143 2.54 5.80 -20.53
N THR A 144 3.21 6.95 -20.43
CA THR A 144 2.57 8.24 -20.08
C THR A 144 1.65 8.72 -21.19
N ALA A 145 2.12 8.69 -22.45
CA ALA A 145 1.29 9.04 -23.61
C ALA A 145 0.08 8.10 -23.75
N HIS A 146 0.30 6.80 -23.51
CA HIS A 146 -0.77 5.81 -23.51
C HIS A 146 -1.78 6.01 -22.36
N GLN A 147 -1.33 6.47 -21.19
CA GLN A 147 -2.22 6.84 -20.08
C GLN A 147 -3.07 8.07 -20.43
N ALA A 148 -2.51 9.06 -21.13
CA ALA A 148 -3.26 10.20 -21.66
C ALA A 148 -4.32 9.71 -22.67
N HIS A 149 -3.96 8.81 -23.59
CA HIS A 149 -4.90 8.17 -24.52
C HIS A 149 -6.06 7.46 -23.79
N ARG A 150 -5.77 6.63 -22.78
CA ARG A 150 -6.83 5.96 -22.00
C ARG A 150 -7.75 6.95 -21.32
N THR A 151 -7.20 8.01 -20.75
CA THR A 151 -7.98 9.04 -20.04
C THR A 151 -8.91 9.80 -20.99
N VAL A 152 -8.39 10.30 -22.12
CA VAL A 152 -9.21 11.03 -23.10
C VAL A 152 -10.25 10.11 -23.73
N ARG A 153 -9.92 8.85 -23.99
CA ARG A 153 -10.89 7.87 -24.50
C ARG A 153 -12.05 7.66 -23.53
N THR A 154 -11.80 7.53 -22.22
CA THR A 154 -12.86 7.44 -21.21
C THR A 154 -13.70 8.72 -21.15
N ALA A 155 -13.06 9.89 -21.16
CA ALA A 155 -13.76 11.17 -21.11
C ALA A 155 -14.65 11.43 -22.34
N LEU A 156 -14.18 11.05 -23.53
CA LEU A 156 -14.94 11.21 -24.77
C LEU A 156 -16.03 10.14 -24.94
N ASN A 157 -15.85 8.93 -24.39
CA ASN A 157 -16.95 7.97 -24.28
C ASN A 157 -18.10 8.53 -23.46
N GLU A 158 -17.81 9.25 -22.38
CA GLU A 158 -18.84 9.92 -21.59
C GLU A 158 -19.52 11.05 -22.39
N ALA A 159 -18.77 11.77 -23.24
CA ALA A 159 -19.33 12.78 -24.13
C ALA A 159 -20.31 12.17 -25.13
N VAL A 160 -19.96 11.01 -25.70
CA VAL A 160 -20.84 10.25 -26.60
C VAL A 160 -22.08 9.76 -25.86
N ARG A 161 -21.91 9.20 -24.66
CA ARG A 161 -23.04 8.74 -23.81
C ARG A 161 -24.02 9.86 -23.51
N ARG A 162 -23.52 11.09 -23.29
CA ARG A 162 -24.33 12.29 -23.05
C ARG A 162 -24.76 13.03 -24.32
N LYS A 163 -24.51 12.45 -25.50
CA LYS A 163 -24.86 13.01 -26.83
C LYS A 163 -24.22 14.36 -27.14
N HIS A 164 -23.06 14.67 -26.52
CA HIS A 164 -22.23 15.83 -26.90
C HIS A 164 -21.33 15.52 -28.10
N LEU A 165 -21.09 14.23 -28.38
CA LEU A 165 -20.38 13.73 -29.56
C LEU A 165 -21.16 12.58 -30.21
N THR A 166 -21.08 12.47 -31.52
CA THR A 166 -21.68 11.35 -32.27
C THR A 166 -20.79 10.09 -32.19
N ALA A 167 -19.48 10.28 -32.23
CA ALA A 167 -18.50 9.21 -32.18
C ALA A 167 -17.29 9.64 -31.34
N ASN A 168 -16.56 8.67 -30.79
CA ASN A 168 -15.37 8.95 -30.02
C ASN A 168 -14.13 8.94 -30.95
N PRO A 169 -13.48 10.09 -31.22
CA PRO A 169 -12.27 10.11 -32.05
C PRO A 169 -11.12 9.31 -31.43
N ALA A 170 -11.07 9.21 -30.09
CA ALA A 170 -10.04 8.44 -29.40
C ALA A 170 -10.24 6.92 -29.45
N SER A 171 -11.43 6.42 -29.85
CA SER A 171 -11.56 4.98 -30.15
C SER A 171 -11.04 4.61 -31.53
N ILE A 172 -10.89 5.59 -32.43
CA ILE A 172 -10.38 5.40 -33.79
C ILE A 172 -8.86 5.66 -33.83
N ALA A 173 -8.40 6.67 -33.09
CA ALA A 173 -6.98 7.03 -33.03
C ALA A 173 -6.09 5.86 -32.56
N LYS A 174 -4.94 5.70 -33.21
CA LYS A 174 -3.93 4.72 -32.81
C LYS A 174 -3.31 5.11 -31.46
N ALA A 175 -3.49 4.24 -30.47
CA ALA A 175 -2.86 4.42 -29.17
C ALA A 175 -1.34 4.23 -29.26
N PRO A 176 -0.54 4.94 -28.45
CA PRO A 176 0.90 4.70 -28.36
C PRO A 176 1.16 3.24 -27.97
N LYS A 177 2.07 2.58 -28.70
CA LYS A 177 2.47 1.21 -28.38
C LYS A 177 3.24 1.24 -27.06
N ILE A 178 2.80 0.42 -26.12
CA ILE A 178 3.58 0.12 -24.91
C ILE A 178 4.35 -1.15 -25.25
N GLU A 179 5.67 -1.07 -25.24
CA GLU A 179 6.51 -2.27 -25.22
C GLU A 179 6.36 -2.90 -23.83
N GLU A 180 5.93 -4.16 -23.81
CA GLU A 180 5.88 -4.92 -22.56
C GLU A 180 7.32 -5.39 -22.27
N GLU A 181 7.98 -4.76 -21.30
CA GLU A 181 9.23 -5.30 -20.76
C GLU A 181 8.93 -6.63 -20.07
N GLU A 182 9.65 -7.69 -20.47
CA GLU A 182 9.61 -8.97 -19.80
C GLU A 182 10.19 -8.82 -18.40
N VAL A 183 9.37 -9.08 -17.38
CA VAL A 183 9.82 -9.04 -15.99
C VAL A 183 10.45 -10.38 -15.67
N GLU A 184 11.77 -10.40 -15.64
CA GLU A 184 12.50 -11.57 -15.16
C GLU A 184 12.33 -11.69 -13.63
N PRO A 185 11.97 -12.88 -13.11
CA PRO A 185 11.95 -13.13 -11.67
C PRO A 185 13.38 -13.17 -11.09
N TYR A 186 13.52 -12.88 -9.80
CA TYR A 186 14.81 -13.03 -9.12
C TYR A 186 15.22 -14.51 -9.09
N THR A 187 16.51 -14.79 -9.27
CA THR A 187 17.03 -16.16 -9.14
C THR A 187 17.01 -16.61 -7.67
N LEU A 188 17.16 -17.91 -7.42
CA LEU A 188 17.20 -18.43 -6.05
C LEU A 188 18.35 -17.81 -5.25
N GLU A 189 19.51 -17.64 -5.87
CA GLU A 189 20.71 -17.04 -5.27
C GLU A 189 20.50 -15.55 -4.95
N GLU A 190 19.79 -14.83 -5.83
CA GLU A 190 19.38 -13.44 -5.57
C GLU A 190 18.41 -13.35 -4.40
N VAL A 191 17.39 -14.22 -4.35
CA VAL A 191 16.43 -14.29 -3.24
C VAL A 191 17.16 -14.60 -1.93
N GLN A 192 18.05 -15.59 -1.89
CA GLN A 192 18.82 -15.94 -0.69
C GLN A 192 19.66 -14.76 -0.19
N ARG A 193 20.36 -14.05 -1.09
CA ARG A 193 21.12 -12.83 -0.71
C ARG A 193 20.21 -11.74 -0.17
N LEU A 194 19.04 -11.54 -0.77
CA LEU A 194 18.05 -10.58 -0.28
C LEU A 194 17.53 -10.95 1.10
N LEU A 195 17.26 -12.23 1.35
CA LEU A 195 16.77 -12.71 2.65
C LEU A 195 17.84 -12.56 3.75
N LEU A 196 19.09 -12.90 3.44
CA LEU A 196 20.22 -12.72 4.37
C LEU A 196 20.44 -11.25 4.71
N GLU A 197 20.41 -10.36 3.72
CA GLU A 197 20.57 -8.93 3.97
C GLU A 197 19.36 -8.35 4.69
N ALA A 198 18.15 -8.74 4.33
CA ALA A 198 16.92 -8.31 4.99
C ALA A 198 16.93 -8.64 6.48
N GLY A 199 17.51 -9.79 6.86
CA GLY A 199 17.69 -10.23 8.25
C GLY A 199 18.38 -9.23 9.17
N LYS A 200 19.15 -8.28 8.62
CA LYS A 200 19.89 -7.25 9.37
C LYS A 200 19.05 -6.01 9.71
N HIS A 201 17.85 -5.89 9.15
CA HIS A 201 17.05 -4.67 9.22
C HIS A 201 15.75 -4.89 10.02
N ARG A 202 15.19 -3.82 10.63
CA ARG A 202 13.83 -3.90 11.22
C ARG A 202 12.81 -4.34 10.16
N ASN A 203 11.76 -5.00 10.62
CA ASN A 203 10.65 -5.47 9.78
C ASN A 203 11.08 -6.50 8.72
N THR A 204 12.11 -7.32 8.92
CA THR A 204 12.56 -8.35 7.95
C THR A 204 11.43 -9.17 7.34
N ALA A 205 10.47 -9.61 8.17
CA ALA A 205 9.33 -10.41 7.75
C ALA A 205 8.52 -9.77 6.62
N ARG A 206 8.57 -8.43 6.49
CA ARG A 206 7.98 -7.65 5.40
C ARG A 206 8.45 -8.13 4.03
N TRP A 207 9.74 -8.40 3.89
CA TRP A 207 10.37 -8.78 2.62
C TRP A 207 10.16 -10.25 2.33
N VAL A 208 10.24 -11.10 3.36
CA VAL A 208 9.96 -12.53 3.26
C VAL A 208 8.54 -12.78 2.76
N ILE A 209 7.54 -12.08 3.30
CA ILE A 209 6.15 -12.18 2.83
C ILE A 209 6.03 -11.80 1.35
N ALA A 210 6.73 -10.77 0.89
CA ALA A 210 6.67 -10.36 -0.51
C ALA A 210 7.28 -11.39 -1.46
N LEU A 211 8.41 -11.99 -1.06
CA LEU A 211 9.15 -12.98 -1.87
C LEU A 211 8.52 -14.37 -1.82
N ALA A 212 7.98 -14.79 -0.67
CA ALA A 212 7.42 -16.13 -0.47
C ALA A 212 5.93 -16.22 -0.83
N LEU A 213 5.13 -15.20 -0.49
CA LEU A 213 3.68 -15.24 -0.62
C LEU A 213 3.15 -14.30 -1.72
N GLY A 214 3.99 -13.39 -2.24
CA GLY A 214 3.63 -12.52 -3.35
C GLY A 214 2.60 -11.44 -3.03
N LEU A 215 2.38 -11.10 -1.75
CA LEU A 215 1.41 -10.06 -1.38
C LEU A 215 1.84 -8.69 -1.92
N ARG A 216 0.86 -7.87 -2.32
CA ARG A 216 1.15 -6.50 -2.80
C ARG A 216 1.67 -5.66 -1.64
N GLN A 217 2.56 -4.70 -1.92
CA GLN A 217 3.11 -3.78 -0.90
C GLN A 217 2.02 -3.22 0.05
N GLY A 218 0.95 -2.67 -0.52
CA GLY A 218 -0.15 -2.14 0.29
C GLY A 218 -0.84 -3.21 1.14
N GLU A 219 -0.98 -4.44 0.65
CA GLU A 219 -1.58 -5.56 1.42
C GLU A 219 -0.70 -5.88 2.64
N VAL A 220 0.61 -6.06 2.43
CA VAL A 220 1.54 -6.39 3.52
C VAL A 220 1.62 -5.28 4.57
N LEU A 221 1.77 -4.03 4.13
CA LEU A 221 1.77 -2.87 5.03
C LEU A 221 0.41 -2.59 5.68
N GLY A 222 -0.65 -3.22 5.18
CA GLY A 222 -1.99 -3.13 5.72
C GLY A 222 -2.29 -4.17 6.79
N LEU A 223 -1.44 -5.19 6.97
CA LEU A 223 -1.65 -6.27 7.94
C LEU A 223 -1.63 -5.75 9.37
N LYS A 224 -2.60 -6.19 10.16
CA LYS A 224 -2.62 -6.05 11.61
C LYS A 224 -2.40 -7.40 12.29
N TRP A 225 -2.04 -7.42 13.57
CA TRP A 225 -1.84 -8.67 14.30
C TRP A 225 -3.10 -9.53 14.39
N GLU A 226 -4.29 -8.91 14.42
CA GLU A 226 -5.59 -9.59 14.30
C GLU A 226 -5.78 -10.33 12.96
N ASP A 227 -5.00 -10.00 11.94
CA ASP A 227 -5.05 -10.65 10.62
C ASP A 227 -4.13 -11.89 10.55
N VAL A 228 -3.34 -12.18 11.60
CA VAL A 228 -2.38 -13.29 11.64
C VAL A 228 -2.86 -14.35 12.64
N ASP A 229 -3.27 -15.49 12.11
CA ASP A 229 -3.64 -16.65 12.90
C ASP A 229 -2.46 -17.63 12.96
N PHE A 230 -1.80 -17.67 14.11
CA PHE A 230 -0.63 -18.53 14.34
C PHE A 230 -1.00 -20.01 14.56
N GLU A 231 -2.23 -20.30 14.98
CA GLU A 231 -2.70 -21.66 15.23
C GLU A 231 -3.15 -22.32 13.93
N ALA A 232 -3.93 -21.59 13.13
CA ALA A 232 -4.34 -22.05 11.80
C ALA A 232 -3.22 -21.94 10.76
N GLY A 233 -2.16 -21.16 11.04
CA GLY A 233 -1.07 -20.89 10.12
C GLY A 233 -1.50 -20.07 8.90
N VAL A 234 -2.33 -19.04 9.12
CA VAL A 234 -2.99 -18.27 8.05
C VAL A 234 -2.85 -16.77 8.26
N ILE A 235 -2.61 -16.03 7.16
CA ILE A 235 -2.77 -14.57 7.09
C ILE A 235 -4.04 -14.22 6.34
N LEU A 236 -4.86 -13.35 6.94
CA LEU A 236 -6.10 -12.83 6.36
C LEU A 236 -5.84 -11.47 5.70
N VAL A 237 -5.69 -11.44 4.38
CA VAL A 237 -5.52 -10.16 3.66
C VAL A 237 -6.85 -9.46 3.57
N ARG A 238 -7.14 -8.49 4.45
CA ARG A 238 -8.44 -7.77 4.48
C ARG A 238 -8.40 -6.37 3.87
N ARG A 239 -7.24 -5.73 3.96
CA ARG A 239 -7.07 -4.29 3.74
C ARG A 239 -5.73 -3.99 3.07
N GLY A 240 -5.66 -2.84 2.42
CA GLY A 240 -4.42 -2.33 1.83
C GLY A 240 -4.08 -0.96 2.37
N ARG A 241 -2.84 -0.77 2.84
CA ARG A 241 -2.31 0.53 3.24
C ARG A 241 -2.28 1.50 2.05
N LEU A 242 -2.80 2.70 2.28
CA LEU A 242 -2.76 3.79 1.33
C LEU A 242 -1.54 4.68 1.59
N ARG A 243 -1.02 5.29 0.51
CA ARG A 243 -0.01 6.34 0.66
C ARG A 243 -0.66 7.54 1.34
N PRO A 244 -0.13 8.01 2.49
CA PRO A 244 -0.69 9.14 3.21
C PRO A 244 -0.60 10.41 2.35
N ARG A 245 -1.55 11.33 2.57
CA ARG A 245 -1.55 12.66 1.96
C ARG A 245 -1.61 13.68 3.07
N TYR A 246 -0.70 14.63 3.03
CA TYR A 246 -0.60 15.62 4.08
C TYR A 246 -1.07 16.98 3.60
N GLN A 247 -1.73 17.71 4.48
CA GLN A 247 -1.98 19.15 4.38
C GLN A 247 -1.22 19.87 5.49
N HIS A 248 -0.95 21.16 5.30
CA HIS A 248 -0.42 22.00 6.36
C HIS A 248 -1.47 22.23 7.45
N GLY A 249 -1.20 21.77 8.67
CA GLY A 249 -1.92 22.24 9.87
C GLY A 249 -1.43 23.60 10.36
N CYS A 250 -0.28 24.09 9.87
CA CYS A 250 0.24 25.41 10.20
C CYS A 250 -0.31 26.55 9.32
N GLY A 251 -1.22 26.27 8.38
CA GLY A 251 -1.72 27.26 7.40
C GLY A 251 -0.61 27.80 6.49
N ASP A 252 0.22 26.90 5.93
CA ASP A 252 1.34 27.20 5.01
C ASP A 252 2.48 28.09 5.55
N LYS A 253 2.45 28.45 6.84
CA LYS A 253 3.46 29.32 7.49
C LYS A 253 4.89 28.77 7.50
N CYS A 254 5.08 27.46 7.33
CA CYS A 254 6.40 26.83 7.50
C CYS A 254 7.27 26.81 6.23
N GLY A 255 6.75 27.20 5.06
CA GLY A 255 7.50 27.23 3.79
C GLY A 255 7.97 25.87 3.26
N ARG A 256 7.60 24.76 3.92
CA ARG A 256 7.95 23.39 3.53
C ARG A 256 6.86 22.77 2.67
N LYS A 257 7.12 21.63 2.02
CA LYS A 257 6.03 20.84 1.42
C LYS A 257 5.15 20.23 2.54
N PRO A 258 3.85 19.96 2.31
CA PRO A 258 2.94 19.47 3.34
C PRO A 258 3.43 18.23 4.11
N GLY A 259 4.11 17.30 3.43
CA GLY A 259 4.66 16.09 4.05
C GLY A 259 5.80 16.31 5.04
N TYR A 260 6.44 17.48 5.00
CA TYR A 260 7.54 17.89 5.90
C TYR A 260 7.11 18.98 6.89
N CYS A 261 5.81 19.32 6.92
CA CYS A 261 5.27 20.23 7.93
C CYS A 261 5.34 19.57 9.32
N PRO A 262 5.85 20.26 10.36
CA PRO A 262 5.82 19.77 11.73
C PRO A 262 4.38 19.51 12.23
N GLN A 263 3.44 20.34 11.80
CA GLN A 263 2.00 20.22 12.07
C GLN A 263 1.27 19.61 10.87
N LYS A 264 1.85 18.60 10.21
CA LYS A 264 1.20 17.94 9.05
C LYS A 264 -0.06 17.20 9.50
N ILE A 265 -1.14 17.34 8.74
CA ILE A 265 -2.40 16.63 8.98
C ILE A 265 -2.59 15.62 7.85
N ASN A 266 -2.76 14.33 8.18
CA ASN A 266 -3.07 13.33 7.17
C ASN A 266 -4.55 13.44 6.77
N VAL A 267 -4.82 13.87 5.54
CA VAL A 267 -6.18 14.06 5.00
C VAL A 267 -6.73 12.81 4.33
N ARG A 268 -5.91 11.75 4.22
CA ARG A 268 -6.31 10.50 3.60
C ARG A 268 -6.46 9.41 4.65
N ARG A 269 -7.55 8.65 4.57
CA ARG A 269 -7.71 7.42 5.36
C ARG A 269 -6.49 6.51 5.21
N GLU A 270 -6.11 5.82 6.28
CA GLU A 270 -4.88 5.04 6.30
C GLU A 270 -4.95 3.79 5.41
N THR A 271 -6.14 3.19 5.30
CA THR A 271 -6.37 1.95 4.56
C THR A 271 -7.52 2.08 3.57
N LYS A 272 -7.55 1.15 2.61
CA LYS A 272 -8.75 0.83 1.84
C LYS A 272 -9.06 -0.64 2.06
N ASP A 273 -10.34 -0.97 2.00
CA ASP A 273 -10.73 -2.36 1.83
C ASP A 273 -10.27 -2.87 0.47
N THR A 274 -9.99 -4.17 0.40
CA THR A 274 -9.73 -4.83 -0.87
C THR A 274 -11.00 -4.77 -1.73
N LYS A 275 -10.89 -4.23 -2.95
CA LYS A 275 -12.01 -3.86 -3.85
C LYS A 275 -12.98 -4.99 -4.21
N THR A 276 -12.69 -6.25 -3.87
CA THR A 276 -13.49 -7.43 -4.25
C THR A 276 -13.49 -8.48 -3.13
N ARG A 277 -14.51 -9.35 -3.10
CA ARG A 277 -14.57 -10.54 -2.22
C ARG A 277 -13.35 -11.46 -2.41
N ALA A 278 -12.79 -11.52 -3.63
CA ALA A 278 -11.56 -12.26 -3.95
C ALA A 278 -10.29 -11.64 -3.33
N GLY A 279 -10.34 -10.34 -2.98
CA GLY A 279 -9.24 -9.65 -2.31
C GLY A 279 -9.14 -9.99 -0.82
N LYS A 280 -10.28 -10.26 -0.16
CA LYS A 280 -10.36 -10.79 1.20
C LYS A 280 -10.08 -12.29 1.18
N ARG A 281 -8.85 -12.68 1.50
CA ARG A 281 -8.43 -14.08 1.34
C ARG A 281 -7.54 -14.58 2.47
N PRO A 282 -7.75 -15.83 2.93
CA PRO A 282 -6.76 -16.54 3.72
C PRO A 282 -5.60 -16.97 2.83
N ILE A 283 -4.38 -16.81 3.32
CA ILE A 283 -3.15 -17.29 2.70
C ILE A 283 -2.46 -18.18 3.73
N GLY A 284 -2.23 -19.44 3.38
CA GLY A 284 -1.44 -20.35 4.21
C GLY A 284 -0.01 -19.87 4.31
N VAL A 285 0.55 -19.92 5.51
CA VAL A 285 1.87 -19.40 5.85
C VAL A 285 2.78 -20.58 6.21
N PRO A 286 3.97 -20.71 5.59
CA PRO A 286 4.96 -21.70 6.00
C PRO A 286 5.36 -21.52 7.47
N GLU A 287 5.66 -22.62 8.17
CA GLU A 287 6.00 -22.61 9.60
C GLU A 287 7.24 -21.75 9.89
N GLU A 288 8.21 -21.72 8.98
CA GLU A 288 9.41 -20.88 9.07
C GLU A 288 9.06 -19.39 9.09
N LEU A 289 8.06 -18.99 8.30
CA LEU A 289 7.58 -17.62 8.27
C LEU A 289 6.72 -17.30 9.50
N LEU A 290 5.95 -18.26 10.02
CA LEU A 290 5.24 -18.10 11.31
C LEU A 290 6.23 -17.87 12.45
N LYS A 291 7.31 -18.66 12.53
CA LYS A 291 8.41 -18.45 13.50
C LYS A 291 9.02 -17.06 13.38
N LEU A 292 9.30 -16.62 12.15
CA LEU A 292 9.81 -15.26 11.92
C LEU A 292 8.82 -14.18 12.35
N LEU A 293 7.51 -14.39 12.14
CA LEU A 293 6.48 -13.46 12.58
C LEU A 293 6.33 -13.42 14.12
N ARG A 294 6.52 -14.55 14.81
CA ARG A 294 6.59 -14.59 16.28
C ARG A 294 7.76 -13.75 16.80
N LEU A 295 8.96 -13.97 16.25
CA LEU A 295 10.15 -13.17 16.57
C LEU A 295 9.94 -11.67 16.28
N HIS A 296 9.31 -11.36 15.15
CA HIS A 296 8.97 -9.98 14.79
C HIS A 296 7.98 -9.35 15.79
N LYS A 297 6.98 -10.12 16.26
CA LYS A 297 6.02 -9.68 17.28
C LYS A 297 6.73 -9.37 18.60
N GLU A 298 7.62 -10.26 19.05
CA GLU A 298 8.41 -10.05 20.26
C GLU A 298 9.32 -8.83 20.16
N GLN A 299 9.99 -8.63 19.02
CA GLN A 299 10.83 -7.46 18.79
C GLN A 299 10.01 -6.17 18.80
N GLN A 300 8.84 -6.19 18.17
CA GLN A 300 7.94 -5.05 18.18
C GLN A 300 7.38 -4.76 19.58
N GLU A 301 7.13 -5.79 20.38
CA GLU A 301 6.72 -5.65 21.78
C GLU A 301 7.82 -4.97 22.61
N ARG A 302 9.09 -5.37 22.42
CA ARG A 302 10.24 -4.67 23.02
C ARG A 302 10.31 -3.21 22.59
N GLU A 303 10.05 -2.92 21.31
CA GLU A 303 10.01 -1.56 20.79
C GLU A 303 8.84 -0.75 21.37
N ARG A 304 7.68 -1.36 21.59
CA ARG A 304 6.55 -0.76 22.29
C ARG A 304 6.94 -0.38 23.72
N MET A 305 7.53 -1.31 24.46
CA MET A 305 8.02 -1.07 25.82
C MET A 305 9.10 0.02 25.86
N ARG A 306 9.95 0.11 24.84
CA ARG A 306 10.99 1.15 24.69
C ARG A 306 10.40 2.51 24.32
N ALA A 307 9.42 2.54 23.41
CA ALA A 307 8.77 3.75 22.94
C ALA A 307 7.84 4.37 23.98
N ARG A 308 7.27 3.55 24.89
CA ARG A 308 6.36 3.99 25.97
C ARG A 308 5.25 4.88 25.42
N ASP A 309 5.14 6.11 25.91
CA ASP A 309 4.10 7.07 25.52
C ASP A 309 4.21 7.54 24.07
N LEU A 310 5.39 7.37 23.43
CA LEU A 310 5.53 7.62 22.01
C LEU A 310 4.91 6.51 21.15
N TRP A 311 4.58 5.36 21.75
CA TRP A 311 3.95 4.26 21.03
C TRP A 311 2.50 4.59 20.68
N VAL A 312 2.18 4.58 19.39
CA VAL A 312 0.82 4.74 18.90
C VAL A 312 0.21 3.37 18.64
N GLU A 313 -0.75 2.97 19.47
CA GLU A 313 -1.39 1.65 19.39
C GLU A 313 -2.39 1.57 18.24
N LYS A 314 -1.93 1.08 17.08
CA LYS A 314 -2.77 0.87 15.87
C LYS A 314 -2.87 -0.60 15.45
N GLY A 315 -2.13 -1.50 16.13
CA GLY A 315 -2.14 -2.94 15.90
C GLY A 315 -1.50 -3.43 14.59
N TYR A 316 -0.75 -2.59 13.87
CA TYR A 316 -0.10 -2.97 12.62
C TYR A 316 1.07 -3.95 12.84
N VAL A 317 1.21 -4.95 11.97
CA VAL A 317 2.35 -5.88 12.00
C VAL A 317 3.66 -5.12 11.70
N PHE A 318 3.64 -4.22 10.72
CA PHE A 318 4.81 -3.47 10.31
C PHE A 318 4.67 -1.98 10.66
N THR A 319 5.43 -1.56 11.65
CA THR A 319 5.40 -0.20 12.19
C THR A 319 6.77 0.47 12.13
N SER A 320 6.76 1.79 12.34
CA SER A 320 7.90 2.53 12.86
C SER A 320 8.20 2.11 14.32
N PRO A 321 9.35 2.53 14.88
CA PRO A 321 9.65 2.27 16.29
C PRO A 321 8.61 2.82 17.28
N THR A 322 7.77 3.77 16.85
CA THR A 322 6.76 4.43 17.69
C THR A 322 5.34 3.93 17.39
N GLY A 323 5.17 2.72 16.84
CA GLY A 323 3.85 2.14 16.55
C GLY A 323 3.12 2.71 15.32
N GLU A 324 3.57 3.86 14.80
CA GLU A 324 3.00 4.45 13.58
C GLU A 324 3.22 3.54 12.37
N PRO A 325 2.25 3.41 11.45
CA PRO A 325 2.33 2.42 10.41
C PRO A 325 3.17 2.93 9.23
N LEU A 326 3.96 2.05 8.62
CA LEU A 326 4.97 2.44 7.62
C LEU A 326 4.40 3.14 6.38
N ASN A 327 5.09 4.19 5.91
CA ASN A 327 4.75 4.87 4.66
C ASN A 327 5.17 4.00 3.45
N PRO A 328 4.25 3.67 2.52
CA PRO A 328 4.59 2.88 1.34
C PRO A 328 5.74 3.45 0.47
N ASN A 329 5.90 4.78 0.44
CA ASN A 329 7.00 5.40 -0.31
C ASN A 329 8.35 5.13 0.36
N THR A 330 8.41 5.25 1.68
CA THR A 330 9.62 4.94 2.47
C THR A 330 9.94 3.45 2.39
N ASP A 331 8.94 2.58 2.47
CA ASP A 331 9.09 1.13 2.27
C ASP A 331 9.68 0.83 0.87
N PHE A 332 9.21 1.50 -0.18
CA PHE A 332 9.79 1.35 -1.52
C PHE A 332 11.27 1.77 -1.58
N HIS A 333 11.67 2.87 -0.95
CA HIS A 333 13.08 3.27 -0.93
C HIS A 333 13.94 2.27 -0.15
N ARG A 334 13.45 1.76 1.00
CA ARG A 334 14.12 0.69 1.75
C ARG A 334 14.32 -0.58 0.93
N TRP A 335 13.38 -0.92 0.06
CA TRP A 335 13.56 -2.01 -0.89
C TRP A 335 14.74 -1.75 -1.85
N LYS A 336 14.87 -0.53 -2.38
CA LYS A 336 16.00 -0.16 -3.26
C LYS A 336 17.34 -0.22 -2.51
N ASP A 337 17.36 0.24 -1.26
CA ASP A 337 18.54 0.16 -0.40
C ASP A 337 18.92 -1.30 -0.12
N LEU A 338 17.93 -2.16 0.12
CA LEU A 338 18.12 -3.60 0.31
C LEU A 338 18.71 -4.28 -0.92
N LEU A 339 18.19 -4.00 -2.13
CA LEU A 339 18.74 -4.53 -3.37
C LEU A 339 20.23 -4.18 -3.53
N LYS A 340 20.56 -2.90 -3.27
CA LYS A 340 21.94 -2.40 -3.33
C LYS A 340 22.84 -3.09 -2.31
N ALA A 341 22.38 -3.23 -1.06
CA ALA A 341 23.14 -3.89 0.00
C ALA A 341 23.36 -5.38 -0.27
N ALA A 342 22.34 -6.08 -0.80
CA ALA A 342 22.42 -7.49 -1.19
C ALA A 342 23.22 -7.73 -2.49
N LYS A 343 23.64 -6.65 -3.18
CA LYS A 343 24.32 -6.68 -4.49
C LYS A 343 23.51 -7.46 -5.53
N VAL A 344 22.18 -7.29 -5.50
CA VAL A 344 21.24 -7.89 -6.44
C VAL A 344 20.85 -6.84 -7.48
N ARG A 345 20.49 -7.29 -8.68
CA ARG A 345 20.07 -6.41 -9.77
C ARG A 345 18.94 -5.48 -9.35
N ASP A 346 18.91 -4.31 -9.98
CA ASP A 346 17.89 -3.33 -9.68
C ASP A 346 16.51 -3.81 -10.16
N GLY A 347 15.50 -3.63 -9.31
CA GLY A 347 14.15 -4.04 -9.64
C GLY A 347 13.10 -3.37 -8.76
N ARG A 348 11.84 -3.48 -9.18
CA ARG A 348 10.70 -2.96 -8.43
C ARG A 348 10.33 -3.96 -7.34
N LEU A 349 9.74 -3.46 -6.27
CA LEU A 349 9.15 -4.32 -5.24
C LEU A 349 8.03 -5.22 -5.78
N HIS A 350 7.39 -4.84 -6.88
CA HIS A 350 6.42 -5.68 -7.56
C HIS A 350 7.05 -6.91 -8.24
N ASP A 351 8.36 -6.88 -8.51
CA ASP A 351 9.07 -7.98 -9.16
C ASP A 351 9.36 -9.13 -8.16
N ALA A 352 9.41 -8.83 -6.85
CA ALA A 352 9.36 -9.85 -5.80
C ALA A 352 8.06 -10.69 -5.86
N ARG A 353 6.94 -10.03 -6.17
CA ARG A 353 5.66 -10.71 -6.40
C ARG A 353 5.66 -11.53 -7.69
N HIS A 354 6.36 -11.07 -8.74
CA HIS A 354 6.56 -11.88 -9.95
C HIS A 354 7.34 -13.16 -9.62
N THR A 355 8.37 -13.04 -8.78
CA THR A 355 9.17 -14.19 -8.31
C THR A 355 8.31 -15.21 -7.56
N ALA A 356 7.50 -14.76 -6.59
CA ALA A 356 6.58 -15.66 -5.86
C ALA A 356 5.61 -16.40 -6.78
N ALA A 357 5.02 -15.69 -7.76
CA ALA A 357 4.11 -16.30 -8.74
C ALA A 357 4.82 -17.37 -9.58
N THR A 358 6.03 -17.08 -10.06
CA THR A 358 6.84 -18.04 -10.81
C THR A 358 7.14 -19.28 -9.98
N VAL A 359 7.58 -19.12 -8.73
CA VAL A 359 7.89 -20.26 -7.84
C VAL A 359 6.66 -21.14 -7.62
N LEU A 360 5.49 -20.55 -7.34
CA LEU A 360 4.26 -21.32 -7.15
C LEU A 360 3.87 -22.12 -8.40
N LEU A 361 4.04 -21.52 -9.59
CA LEU A 361 3.78 -22.21 -10.86
C LEU A 361 4.80 -23.32 -11.12
N ILE A 362 6.09 -23.09 -10.81
CA ILE A 362 7.15 -24.11 -10.92
C ILE A 362 6.90 -25.30 -9.98
N LEU A 363 6.37 -25.05 -8.79
CA LEU A 363 6.00 -26.10 -7.84
C LEU A 363 4.74 -26.88 -8.26
N GLY A 364 4.11 -26.52 -9.39
CA GLY A 364 2.92 -27.19 -9.90
C GLY A 364 1.67 -26.91 -9.07
N VAL A 365 1.62 -25.80 -8.32
CA VAL A 365 0.43 -25.40 -7.57
C VAL A 365 -0.71 -25.13 -8.55
N PRO A 366 -1.92 -25.70 -8.35
CA PRO A 366 -3.02 -25.50 -9.28
C PRO A 366 -3.34 -24.02 -9.51
N ASP A 367 -3.60 -23.65 -10.77
CA ASP A 367 -3.83 -22.26 -11.18
C ASP A 367 -4.91 -21.53 -10.35
N ALA A 368 -5.98 -22.23 -9.98
CA ALA A 368 -7.03 -21.65 -9.14
C ALA A 368 -6.53 -21.26 -7.73
N VAL A 369 -5.57 -22.01 -7.20
CA VAL A 369 -4.91 -21.73 -5.91
C VAL A 369 -3.91 -20.60 -6.07
N VAL A 370 -3.12 -20.56 -7.16
CA VAL A 370 -2.24 -19.42 -7.47
C VAL A 370 -3.05 -18.15 -7.64
N ASP A 371 -4.10 -18.15 -8.45
CA ASP A 371 -5.00 -17.01 -8.65
C ASP A 371 -5.54 -16.48 -7.32
N ARG A 372 -5.88 -17.39 -6.40
CA ARG A 372 -6.33 -17.06 -5.05
C ARG A 372 -5.20 -16.46 -4.23
N ILE A 373 -4.05 -17.11 -4.05
CA ILE A 373 -2.90 -16.60 -3.27
C ILE A 373 -2.47 -15.22 -3.77
N MET A 374 -2.39 -15.06 -5.09
CA MET A 374 -2.04 -13.81 -5.73
C MET A 374 -3.16 -12.77 -5.59
N GLY A 375 -4.41 -13.15 -5.39
CA GLY A 375 -5.54 -12.22 -5.41
C GLY A 375 -5.68 -11.58 -6.79
N TRP A 376 -5.64 -12.41 -7.83
CA TRP A 376 -5.98 -12.01 -9.20
C TRP A 376 -7.50 -12.08 -9.40
N GLU A 377 -8.02 -11.16 -10.20
CA GLU A 377 -9.46 -11.09 -10.45
C GLU A 377 -9.89 -12.32 -11.28
N PRO A 378 -10.89 -13.10 -10.81
CA PRO A 378 -11.44 -14.21 -11.59
C PRO A 378 -11.86 -13.73 -12.99
N GLY A 379 -11.46 -14.48 -14.03
CA GLY A 379 -11.75 -14.14 -15.44
C GLY A 379 -10.71 -13.24 -16.13
N LYS A 380 -9.84 -12.53 -15.38
CA LYS A 380 -8.69 -11.77 -15.96
C LYS A 380 -7.34 -12.42 -15.68
N SER A 381 -7.31 -13.44 -14.83
CA SER A 381 -6.10 -14.13 -14.38
C SER A 381 -5.35 -14.88 -15.49
N ALA A 382 -6.04 -15.33 -16.54
CA ALA A 382 -5.40 -16.01 -17.67
C ALA A 382 -4.32 -15.15 -18.36
N ARG A 383 -4.58 -13.84 -18.56
CA ARG A 383 -3.56 -12.92 -19.10
C ARG A 383 -2.38 -12.75 -18.14
N MET A 384 -2.64 -12.77 -16.83
CA MET A 384 -1.60 -12.63 -15.81
C MET A 384 -0.73 -13.88 -15.74
N ARG A 385 -1.33 -15.08 -15.86
CA ARG A 385 -0.63 -16.37 -15.94
C ARG A 385 0.20 -16.52 -17.21
N ARG A 386 -0.28 -16.03 -18.36
CA ARG A 386 0.48 -16.05 -19.64
C ARG A 386 1.88 -15.49 -19.53
N ARG A 387 2.10 -14.49 -18.64
CA ARG A 387 3.43 -13.93 -18.38
C ARG A 387 4.44 -14.96 -17.87
N TYR A 388 3.99 -16.10 -17.34
CA TYR A 388 4.85 -17.12 -16.73
C TYR A 388 4.76 -18.49 -17.41
N GLN A 389 3.94 -18.64 -18.45
CA GLN A 389 3.71 -19.92 -19.13
C GLN A 389 4.97 -20.48 -19.80
N HIS A 390 5.94 -19.64 -20.17
CA HIS A 390 7.20 -20.10 -20.75
C HIS A 390 8.14 -20.74 -19.72
N LEU A 391 7.91 -20.54 -18.42
CA LEU A 391 8.74 -21.06 -17.33
C LEU A 391 8.25 -22.41 -16.79
N THR A 392 7.18 -22.99 -17.37
CA THR A 392 6.56 -24.23 -16.87
C THR A 392 7.13 -25.51 -17.49
N SER A 393 8.14 -25.46 -18.37
CA SER A 393 8.70 -26.68 -18.99
C SER A 393 9.21 -27.73 -17.98
N PRO A 394 9.92 -27.36 -16.88
CA PRO A 394 10.27 -28.31 -15.82
C PRO A 394 9.05 -28.88 -15.08
N VAL A 395 7.97 -28.10 -14.97
CA VAL A 395 6.70 -28.51 -14.37
C VAL A 395 6.01 -29.55 -15.24
N LEU A 396 5.97 -29.31 -16.55
CA LEU A 396 5.43 -30.27 -17.52
C LEU A 396 6.19 -31.59 -17.46
N GLN A 397 7.52 -31.56 -17.31
CA GLN A 397 8.35 -32.75 -17.13
C GLN A 397 8.08 -33.46 -15.78
N GLN A 398 7.96 -32.73 -14.67
CA GLN A 398 7.62 -33.33 -13.36
C GLN A 398 6.18 -33.89 -13.32
N THR A 399 5.22 -33.21 -13.94
CA THR A 399 3.84 -33.69 -14.07
C THR A 399 3.79 -34.94 -14.93
N ALA A 400 4.51 -34.97 -16.05
CA ALA A 400 4.64 -36.17 -16.88
C ALA A 400 5.28 -37.33 -16.11
N ALA A 401 6.30 -37.07 -15.28
CA ALA A 401 6.91 -38.09 -14.43
C ALA A 401 5.95 -38.62 -13.34
N LYS A 402 5.15 -37.75 -12.71
CA LYS A 402 4.12 -38.16 -11.73
C LYS A 402 3.00 -38.96 -12.37
N VAL A 403 2.48 -38.51 -13.52
CA VAL A 403 1.48 -39.23 -14.33
C VAL A 403 2.06 -40.56 -14.81
N GLY A 404 3.32 -40.56 -15.23
CA GLY A 404 4.13 -41.74 -15.54
C GLY A 404 4.12 -42.78 -14.42
N GLY A 405 4.48 -42.36 -13.21
CA GLY A 405 4.49 -43.24 -12.03
C GLY A 405 3.10 -43.70 -11.58
N LEU A 406 2.06 -42.86 -11.77
CA LEU A 406 0.67 -43.19 -11.41
C LEU A 406 -0.01 -44.13 -12.40
N LEU A 407 0.26 -43.98 -13.70
CA LEU A 407 -0.39 -44.75 -14.76
C LEU A 407 0.43 -45.98 -15.20
N TRP A 408 1.76 -45.93 -15.10
CA TRP A 408 2.68 -46.97 -15.59
C TRP A 408 3.68 -47.47 -14.53
N GLY A 409 3.38 -47.29 -13.24
CA GLY A 409 4.20 -47.80 -12.14
C GLY A 409 4.49 -49.31 -12.29
N ALA A 410 5.75 -49.70 -12.02
CA ALA A 410 6.27 -51.05 -12.26
C ALA A 410 5.49 -52.13 -11.47
N ALA A 411 5.07 -53.17 -12.20
CA ALA A 411 4.56 -54.41 -11.62
C ALA A 411 5.62 -55.05 -10.71
N GLN A 412 5.24 -55.39 -9.47
CA GLN A 412 6.03 -56.22 -8.56
C GLN A 412 5.36 -57.60 -8.46
N PRO A 413 6.08 -58.72 -8.66
CA PRO A 413 5.55 -60.04 -8.36
C PRO A 413 5.69 -60.40 -6.88
N ILE A 414 4.67 -61.08 -6.37
CA ILE A 414 4.37 -61.42 -4.98
C ILE A 414 5.29 -62.54 -4.44
N ARG A 415 5.81 -62.38 -3.21
CA ARG A 415 5.98 -63.46 -2.21
C ARG A 415 5.76 -62.92 -0.78
N THR A 416 4.86 -63.56 -0.04
CA THR A 416 4.58 -63.47 1.41
C THR A 416 5.18 -64.68 2.15
N PRO A 417 5.19 -64.78 3.50
CA PRO A 417 5.50 -63.80 4.56
C PRO A 417 6.42 -64.38 5.67
N GLU A 418 7.19 -63.57 6.42
CA GLU A 418 7.50 -63.87 7.84
C GLU A 418 7.44 -62.56 8.65
N GLY A 419 6.67 -62.61 9.75
CA GLY A 419 6.12 -61.46 10.44
C GLY A 419 7.07 -60.69 11.35
N GLY A 420 6.83 -59.38 11.45
CA GLY A 420 7.33 -58.49 12.49
C GLY A 420 6.72 -57.10 12.34
N SER A 421 5.90 -56.68 13.29
CA SER A 421 5.09 -55.45 13.23
C SER A 421 5.93 -54.18 13.04
N MET A 422 5.49 -53.26 12.17
CA MET A 422 6.01 -51.88 12.10
C MET A 422 5.20 -50.98 13.05
N PRO A 423 5.83 -50.20 13.95
CA PRO A 423 5.10 -49.29 14.84
C PRO A 423 4.62 -48.05 14.09
N ALA A 424 3.44 -47.56 14.50
CA ALA A 424 2.83 -46.32 14.03
C ALA A 424 3.70 -45.08 14.35
N PRO A 425 3.55 -43.96 13.60
CA PRO A 425 4.20 -42.71 13.94
C PRO A 425 3.72 -42.22 15.32
N SER A 426 4.66 -42.00 16.22
CA SER A 426 4.39 -41.57 17.59
C SER A 426 3.82 -40.15 17.61
N ARG A 427 2.64 -40.00 18.24
CA ARG A 427 2.04 -38.72 18.62
C ARG A 427 2.46 -38.37 20.06
N GLY A 428 3.71 -37.93 20.23
CA GLY A 428 4.22 -37.43 21.50
C GLY A 428 5.06 -36.15 21.31
N PRO A 429 5.19 -35.29 22.33
CA PRO A 429 6.06 -34.10 22.26
C PRO A 429 7.52 -34.51 22.03
N VAL A 430 8.24 -33.75 21.20
CA VAL A 430 9.67 -33.96 20.94
C VAL A 430 10.45 -33.79 22.25
N PRO A 431 11.26 -34.77 22.69
CA PRO A 431 12.03 -34.65 23.95
C PRO A 431 13.05 -33.52 23.86
N SER A 432 13.35 -32.88 24.99
CA SER A 432 14.50 -32.00 25.16
C SER A 432 15.80 -32.82 24.97
N GLN A 433 16.26 -32.98 23.73
CA GLN A 433 17.49 -33.73 23.50
C GLN A 433 18.68 -32.97 24.06
N ALA A 434 19.39 -33.64 24.98
CA ALA A 434 20.58 -33.14 25.66
C ALA A 434 21.84 -33.14 24.76
N THR A 435 21.76 -33.73 23.57
CA THR A 435 22.91 -34.01 22.71
C THR A 435 22.91 -33.13 21.46
N VAL A 436 24.07 -32.54 21.15
CA VAL A 436 24.37 -31.73 19.97
C VAL A 436 25.44 -32.46 19.16
N TYR A 437 25.19 -32.70 17.87
CA TYR A 437 26.15 -33.32 16.96
C TYR A 437 27.03 -32.25 16.31
N VAL A 438 28.30 -32.18 16.67
CA VAL A 438 29.23 -31.15 16.22
C VAL A 438 30.05 -31.69 15.06
N ALA A 439 29.88 -31.12 13.86
CA ALA A 439 30.75 -31.37 12.73
C ALA A 439 32.10 -30.66 12.95
N CYS A 440 33.16 -31.45 12.95
CA CYS A 440 34.56 -31.04 13.11
C CYS A 440 35.17 -30.90 11.72
N LEU A 441 35.48 -29.67 11.30
CA LEU A 441 36.01 -29.34 9.98
C LEU A 441 37.38 -28.66 10.15
N GLY A 442 38.40 -29.40 10.59
CA GLY A 442 39.65 -28.83 11.10
C GLY A 442 39.44 -28.12 12.44
N GLU A 443 39.86 -26.86 12.57
CA GLU A 443 39.66 -26.04 13.78
C GLU A 443 38.22 -25.55 13.96
N ARG A 444 37.37 -25.69 12.92
CA ARG A 444 35.98 -25.23 12.96
C ARG A 444 35.05 -26.29 13.52
N ARG A 445 34.16 -25.85 14.40
CA ARG A 445 33.13 -26.65 15.06
C ARG A 445 31.74 -26.12 14.70
N VAL A 446 30.90 -26.96 14.10
CA VAL A 446 29.55 -26.58 13.63
C VAL A 446 28.49 -27.50 14.24
N PRO A 447 27.54 -27.00 15.04
CA PRO A 447 26.57 -27.84 15.75
C PRO A 447 25.34 -28.20 14.90
N PHE A 448 24.80 -29.40 15.12
CA PHE A 448 23.59 -29.93 14.51
C PHE A 448 22.71 -30.65 15.54
N VAL A 449 21.40 -30.62 15.31
CA VAL A 449 20.40 -31.36 16.12
C VAL A 449 20.31 -32.83 15.70
N HIS A 450 20.59 -33.13 14.43
CA HIS A 450 20.54 -34.47 13.87
C HIS A 450 21.91 -34.90 13.34
N ARG A 451 22.32 -36.12 13.69
CA ARG A 451 23.61 -36.71 13.29
C ARG A 451 23.79 -36.75 11.78
N GLU A 452 22.75 -37.15 11.05
CA GLU A 452 22.76 -37.26 9.57
C GLU A 452 23.14 -35.94 8.88
N HIS A 453 22.76 -34.79 9.46
CA HIS A 453 23.11 -33.48 8.91
C HIS A 453 24.58 -33.13 9.13
N ALA A 454 25.12 -33.48 10.30
CA ALA A 454 26.55 -33.33 10.59
C ALA A 454 27.39 -34.25 9.69
N GLU A 455 26.95 -35.50 9.49
CA GLU A 455 27.60 -36.47 8.61
C GLU A 455 27.55 -36.04 7.14
N SER A 456 26.43 -35.48 6.69
CA SER A 456 26.31 -34.92 5.33
C SER A 456 27.28 -33.76 5.10
N LEU A 457 27.45 -32.86 6.09
CA LEU A 457 28.40 -31.75 6.00
C LEU A 457 29.86 -32.24 6.00
N VAL A 458 30.19 -33.19 6.89
CA VAL A 458 31.51 -33.81 6.97
C VAL A 458 31.86 -34.55 5.68
N SER A 459 30.92 -35.28 5.10
CA SER A 459 31.09 -35.99 3.83
C SER A 459 31.39 -35.02 2.69
N ARG A 460 30.59 -33.96 2.52
CA ARG A 460 30.83 -32.93 1.49
C ARG A 460 32.16 -32.22 1.68
N TRP A 461 32.47 -31.80 2.89
CA TRP A 461 33.71 -31.09 3.19
C TRP A 461 34.96 -31.98 3.00
N GLY A 462 34.86 -33.25 3.37
CA GLY A 462 35.92 -34.24 3.15
C GLY A 462 36.18 -34.51 1.67
N SER A 463 35.13 -34.57 0.84
CA SER A 463 35.26 -34.68 -0.62
C SER A 463 35.91 -33.43 -1.25
N ASP A 464 35.58 -32.25 -0.75
CA ASP A 464 36.12 -30.98 -1.26
C ASP A 464 37.58 -30.73 -0.81
N ARG A 465 38.04 -31.39 0.27
CA ARG A 465 39.36 -31.15 0.89
C ARG A 465 40.02 -32.44 1.41
N PRO A 466 40.50 -33.32 0.51
CA PRO A 466 41.16 -34.57 0.91
C PRO A 466 42.43 -34.29 1.74
N GLY A 467 42.55 -34.96 2.89
CA GLY A 467 43.72 -34.86 3.80
C GLY A 467 43.51 -34.06 5.09
N HIS A 468 42.37 -33.38 5.27
CA HIS A 468 42.04 -32.69 6.53
C HIS A 468 41.25 -33.59 7.50
N PRO A 469 41.53 -33.55 8.81
CA PRO A 469 40.77 -34.30 9.80
C PRO A 469 39.33 -33.77 9.85
N VAL A 470 38.38 -34.65 9.53
CA VAL A 470 36.95 -34.37 9.57
C VAL A 470 36.23 -35.47 10.36
N GLY A 471 35.19 -35.10 11.10
CA GLY A 471 34.43 -36.05 11.92
C GLY A 471 33.20 -35.41 12.54
N VAL A 472 32.33 -36.25 13.10
CA VAL A 472 31.19 -35.81 13.89
C VAL A 472 31.42 -36.22 15.33
N GLU A 473 31.34 -35.27 16.25
CA GLU A 473 31.39 -35.53 17.68
C GLU A 473 30.04 -35.29 18.33
N GLU A 474 29.75 -36.03 19.40
CA GLU A 474 28.53 -35.87 20.20
C GLU A 474 28.86 -35.09 21.47
N TRP A 475 28.24 -33.92 21.63
CA TRP A 475 28.47 -33.02 22.76
C TRP A 475 27.18 -32.87 23.57
N ALA A 476 27.30 -32.82 24.90
CA ALA A 476 26.19 -32.35 25.72
C ALA A 476 25.92 -30.85 25.44
N ARG A 477 24.65 -30.44 25.43
CA ARG A 477 24.27 -29.04 25.18
C ARG A 477 24.96 -28.05 26.11
N GLN A 478 25.10 -28.41 27.39
CA GLN A 478 25.80 -27.60 28.39
C GLN A 478 27.28 -27.37 28.00
N ARG A 479 27.95 -28.40 27.49
CA ARG A 479 29.33 -28.29 27.01
C ARG A 479 29.43 -27.36 25.79
N TRP A 480 28.48 -27.42 24.86
CA TRP A 480 28.45 -26.48 23.74
C TRP A 480 28.22 -25.03 24.20
N GLU A 481 27.34 -24.83 25.19
CA GLU A 481 27.05 -23.49 25.72
C GLU A 481 28.24 -22.86 26.47
N SER A 482 29.11 -23.68 27.08
CA SER A 482 30.32 -23.24 27.80
C SER A 482 31.57 -23.14 26.91
N GLU A 483 31.84 -24.14 26.07
CA GLU A 483 33.10 -24.29 25.32
C GLU A 483 32.95 -23.99 23.82
N GLY A 484 31.73 -23.95 23.30
CA GLY A 484 31.46 -23.74 21.87
C GLY A 484 31.71 -22.30 21.45
N ALA A 485 32.31 -22.09 20.28
CA ALA A 485 32.55 -20.77 19.70
C ALA A 485 31.26 -19.94 19.46
N GLY A 486 30.08 -20.56 19.55
CA GLY A 486 28.76 -19.92 19.50
C GLY A 486 27.93 -20.08 20.78
N GLY A 487 28.55 -20.48 21.90
CA GLY A 487 27.91 -20.67 23.20
C GLY A 487 27.60 -19.34 23.91
N LEU A 488 26.74 -19.41 24.93
CA LEU A 488 26.25 -18.24 25.66
C LEU A 488 27.38 -17.49 26.40
N ALA A 489 28.42 -18.21 26.85
CA ALA A 489 29.57 -17.63 27.52
C ALA A 489 30.43 -16.77 26.58
N ALA A 490 30.75 -17.30 25.39
CA ALA A 490 31.51 -16.59 24.36
C ALA A 490 30.79 -15.33 23.83
N LEU A 491 29.45 -15.28 23.94
CA LEU A 491 28.65 -14.10 23.62
C LEU A 491 28.70 -13.03 24.73
N ARG A 492 28.73 -13.44 26.01
CA ARG A 492 28.76 -12.55 27.18
C ARG A 492 30.09 -11.81 27.34
N GLU A 493 31.21 -12.44 26.99
CA GLU A 493 32.54 -11.84 27.12
C GLU A 493 32.82 -10.72 26.09
N ARG A 494 31.94 -10.50 25.11
CA ARG A 494 32.15 -9.56 24.00
C ARG A 494 31.49 -8.18 24.17
N MET A 495 30.98 -7.82 25.36
CA MET A 495 30.21 -6.56 25.59
C MET A 495 30.81 -5.68 26.73
N PRO A 496 31.29 -4.45 26.47
CA PRO A 496 31.84 -3.54 27.49
C PRO A 496 30.88 -2.42 27.99
N ASP A 497 31.15 -1.98 29.23
CA ASP A 497 30.73 -0.78 30.00
C ASP A 497 29.33 -0.69 30.69
N ARG A 498 29.32 -0.21 31.96
CA ARG A 498 28.18 -0.26 32.92
C ARG A 498 28.04 1.06 33.71
N SER A 499 26.83 1.64 33.80
CA SER A 499 26.51 2.74 34.72
C SER A 499 25.15 2.54 35.45
N ILE A 500 24.97 3.22 36.60
CA ILE A 500 23.77 3.14 37.46
C ILE A 500 22.89 4.37 37.21
N VAL A 501 21.57 4.17 37.02
CA VAL A 501 20.59 5.25 36.82
C VAL A 501 19.56 5.25 37.95
N HIS A 502 19.18 6.45 38.43
CA HIS A 502 18.16 6.67 39.46
C HIS A 502 16.83 7.11 38.82
N HIS A 503 15.71 6.58 39.30
CA HIS A 503 14.36 6.89 38.80
C HIS A 503 13.35 7.10 39.92
N ALA A 504 12.65 8.25 39.89
CA ALA A 504 11.57 8.62 40.79
C ALA A 504 10.22 8.81 40.08
N HIS A 505 9.15 8.35 40.73
CA HIS A 505 7.80 8.28 40.16
C HIS A 505 6.71 8.53 41.21
N ALA A 506 5.72 9.37 40.90
CA ALA A 506 4.50 9.56 41.69
C ALA A 506 3.28 9.68 40.79
N VAL A 507 2.13 9.25 41.31
CA VAL A 507 0.81 9.33 40.64
C VAL A 507 -0.15 10.08 41.56
N PHE A 508 -0.93 10.98 40.97
CA PHE A 508 -1.91 11.83 41.66
C PHE A 508 -3.29 11.66 41.01
N LEU A 509 -4.32 11.55 41.85
CA LEU A 509 -5.72 11.49 41.43
C LEU A 509 -6.26 12.88 41.04
N PRO A 510 -7.40 12.93 40.34
CA PRO A 510 -8.21 14.14 40.21
C PRO A 510 -8.50 14.71 41.60
N GLY A 511 -8.10 15.96 41.85
CA GLY A 511 -8.14 16.54 43.21
C GLY A 511 -6.80 16.47 43.96
N GLY A 512 -5.69 16.11 43.30
CA GLY A 512 -4.32 16.26 43.80
C GLY A 512 -3.90 15.29 44.91
N VAL A 513 -4.72 14.29 45.25
CA VAL A 513 -4.39 13.26 46.23
C VAL A 513 -3.37 12.29 45.63
N ARG A 514 -2.24 12.07 46.31
CA ARG A 514 -1.19 11.14 45.87
C ARG A 514 -1.62 9.69 46.11
N LEU A 515 -1.59 8.86 45.06
CA LEU A 515 -1.95 7.43 45.12
C LEU A 515 -0.88 6.56 45.76
N ASN A 516 0.40 6.89 45.52
CA ASN A 516 1.52 6.08 45.98
C ASN A 516 2.08 6.66 47.29
N THR A 517 1.53 6.29 48.44
CA THR A 517 2.12 6.57 49.77
C THR A 517 3.06 5.44 50.17
N GLY A 518 4.18 5.32 49.47
CA GLY A 518 5.33 4.52 49.90
C GLY A 518 6.22 5.32 50.84
N SER A 519 6.94 4.65 51.74
CA SER A 519 7.87 5.27 52.70
C SER A 519 8.90 6.18 52.01
N ASP A 520 9.42 7.17 52.74
CA ASP A 520 10.29 8.23 52.23
C ASP A 520 11.60 7.79 51.53
N GLY A 521 11.84 6.48 51.42
CA GLY A 521 12.96 5.85 50.70
C GLY A 521 12.60 5.11 49.41
N GLN A 522 11.33 4.99 49.00
CA GLN A 522 10.92 4.12 47.87
C GLN A 522 10.83 4.79 46.49
N TRP A 523 11.31 6.02 46.35
CA TRP A 523 11.28 6.76 45.08
C TRP A 523 12.54 6.60 44.22
N SER A 524 13.48 5.72 44.56
CA SER A 524 14.64 5.50 43.70
C SER A 524 14.94 4.01 43.58
N VAL A 525 14.73 3.44 42.40
CA VAL A 525 15.26 2.11 42.06
C VAL A 525 16.60 2.32 41.34
N PRO A 526 17.74 1.88 41.91
CA PRO A 526 18.98 1.81 41.16
C PRO A 526 18.86 0.68 40.13
N ALA A 527 19.00 1.01 38.85
CA ALA A 527 18.95 0.04 37.76
C ALA A 527 20.19 0.19 36.86
N TRP A 528 20.63 -0.93 36.27
CA TRP A 528 21.77 -0.94 35.34
C TRP A 528 21.35 -0.43 33.96
N GLU A 529 22.24 0.31 33.29
CA GLU A 529 21.99 0.92 31.98
C GLU A 529 21.54 -0.10 30.90
N PHE A 530 22.05 -1.33 30.95
CA PHE A 530 21.69 -2.41 30.02
C PHE A 530 20.34 -3.09 30.32
N GLU A 531 19.82 -2.97 31.55
CA GLU A 531 18.49 -3.47 31.91
C GLU A 531 17.39 -2.47 31.54
N THR A 532 17.78 -1.21 31.28
CA THR A 532 16.88 -0.10 30.98
C THR A 532 17.01 0.42 29.54
N ASP A 533 18.06 0.01 28.81
CA ASP A 533 18.28 0.19 27.37
C ASP A 533 18.23 1.67 26.90
N LEU A 534 18.66 2.58 27.78
CA LEU A 534 18.63 4.04 27.64
C LEU A 534 19.99 4.64 28.06
N TYR A 535 20.77 5.11 27.09
CA TYR A 535 21.94 5.94 27.36
C TYR A 535 21.48 7.34 27.79
N THR A 536 21.87 7.79 28.98
CA THR A 536 21.62 9.16 29.45
C THR A 536 22.86 9.72 30.13
N ASP A 537 23.63 10.52 29.40
CA ASP A 537 24.78 11.27 29.93
C ASP A 537 24.33 12.46 30.82
N LEU A 538 23.02 12.68 30.95
CA LEU A 538 22.43 13.85 31.59
C LEU A 538 22.24 13.63 33.10
N PRO A 539 22.59 14.63 33.94
CA PRO A 539 22.42 14.56 35.40
C PRO A 539 20.96 14.38 35.84
N VAL A 540 20.00 15.00 35.13
CA VAL A 540 18.56 14.90 35.44
C VAL A 540 17.66 15.25 34.26
N ARG A 541 16.50 14.57 34.15
CA ARG A 541 15.40 14.87 33.24
C ARG A 541 14.07 14.53 33.91
N TRP A 542 13.06 15.39 33.73
CA TRP A 542 11.72 15.15 34.30
C TRP A 542 10.57 15.57 33.37
N HIS A 543 9.39 15.02 33.62
CA HIS A 543 8.12 15.43 32.99
C HIS A 543 6.90 15.05 33.84
N THR A 544 5.75 15.67 33.54
CA THR A 544 4.44 15.29 34.06
C THR A 544 3.48 14.90 32.92
N THR A 545 2.68 13.86 33.09
CA THR A 545 1.78 13.32 32.05
C THR A 545 0.43 12.89 32.64
N ARG A 546 -0.69 13.18 31.97
CA ARG A 546 -2.03 12.68 32.35
C ARG A 546 -2.36 11.38 31.63
N ARG A 547 -2.89 10.37 32.34
CA ARG A 547 -3.26 9.04 31.78
C ARG A 547 -4.78 8.86 31.61
N PRO A 548 -5.23 7.89 30.79
CA PRO A 548 -6.64 7.53 30.68
C PRO A 548 -7.16 7.02 32.04
N GLY A 549 -8.14 7.70 32.64
CA GLY A 549 -8.55 7.50 34.03
C GLY A 549 -8.37 8.73 34.94
N GLN A 550 -7.96 9.87 34.38
CA GLN A 550 -7.78 11.18 35.02
C GLN A 550 -6.61 11.31 36.02
N GLU A 551 -5.77 10.31 36.18
CA GLU A 551 -4.54 10.38 37.00
C GLU A 551 -3.43 11.18 36.32
N VAL A 552 -2.63 11.93 37.09
CA VAL A 552 -1.44 12.67 36.63
C VAL A 552 -0.18 12.07 37.26
N GLU A 553 0.80 11.76 36.42
CA GLU A 553 2.08 11.20 36.83
C GLU A 553 3.20 12.25 36.82
N ALA A 554 4.08 12.18 37.81
CA ALA A 554 5.36 12.88 37.85
C ALA A 554 6.51 11.86 37.71
N GLN A 555 7.41 12.05 36.74
CA GLN A 555 8.56 11.16 36.53
C GLN A 555 9.87 11.95 36.44
N VAL A 556 10.91 11.49 37.16
CA VAL A 556 12.27 12.08 37.15
C VAL A 556 13.34 11.00 37.05
N ARG A 557 14.36 11.22 36.21
CA ARG A 557 15.47 10.27 35.96
C ARG A 557 16.80 10.97 35.80
N GLY A 558 17.88 10.30 36.15
CA GLY A 558 19.23 10.85 36.03
C GLY A 558 20.30 9.91 36.58
N THR A 559 21.55 10.19 36.26
CA THR A 559 22.72 9.48 36.80
C THR A 559 23.12 10.00 38.19
N ASP A 560 22.66 11.20 38.58
CA ASP A 560 22.88 11.80 39.88
C ASP A 560 21.63 11.67 40.77
N ARG A 561 21.78 11.02 41.93
CA ARG A 561 20.68 10.75 42.86
C ARG A 561 20.11 12.03 43.49
N GLU A 562 20.96 12.99 43.85
CA GLU A 562 20.52 14.22 44.52
C GLU A 562 19.80 15.14 43.53
N ALA A 563 20.31 15.23 42.30
CA ALA A 563 19.65 15.97 41.23
C ALA A 563 18.26 15.38 40.90
N VAL A 564 18.15 14.06 40.87
CA VAL A 564 16.86 13.36 40.69
C VAL A 564 15.91 13.63 41.85
N ALA A 565 16.39 13.60 43.10
CA ALA A 565 15.55 13.88 44.26
C ALA A 565 15.03 15.33 44.27
N ALA A 566 15.87 16.31 43.95
CA ALA A 566 15.49 17.71 43.87
C ALA A 566 14.43 17.95 42.77
N ALA A 567 14.68 17.48 41.54
CA ALA A 567 13.76 17.65 40.43
C ALA A 567 12.44 16.88 40.63
N PHE A 568 12.42 15.83 41.45
CA PHE A 568 11.20 15.08 41.76
C PHE A 568 10.21 15.90 42.59
N GLY A 569 10.68 16.80 43.46
CA GLY A 569 9.83 17.75 44.17
C GLY A 569 9.07 18.67 43.20
N ASP A 570 9.79 19.26 42.24
CA ASP A 570 9.23 20.15 41.22
C ASP A 570 8.24 19.41 40.31
N ALA A 571 8.59 18.19 39.89
CA ALA A 571 7.73 17.34 39.09
C ALA A 571 6.43 16.98 39.83
N CYS A 572 6.50 16.69 41.13
CA CYS A 572 5.32 16.43 41.96
C CYS A 572 4.44 17.68 42.11
N ALA A 573 5.04 18.85 42.34
CA ALA A 573 4.29 20.10 42.47
C ALA A 573 3.52 20.44 41.18
N GLN A 574 4.17 20.29 40.02
CA GLN A 574 3.52 20.46 38.73
C GLN A 574 2.44 19.40 38.47
N ALA A 575 2.67 18.14 38.87
CA ALA A 575 1.66 17.09 38.70
C ALA A 575 0.41 17.34 39.55
N VAL A 576 0.56 17.86 40.78
CA VAL A 576 -0.57 18.29 41.62
C VAL A 576 -1.32 19.45 40.98
N ASP A 577 -0.61 20.49 40.52
CA ASP A 577 -1.25 21.63 39.83
C ASP A 577 -1.98 21.18 38.56
N ARG A 578 -1.39 20.27 37.78
CA ARG A 578 -1.99 19.69 36.58
C ARG A 578 -3.19 18.78 36.89
N ALA A 579 -3.18 18.07 38.02
CA ALA A 579 -4.29 17.25 38.47
C ALA A 579 -5.49 18.09 38.99
N MET A 580 -5.21 19.24 39.61
CA MET A 580 -6.21 20.17 40.11
C MET A 580 -6.77 21.08 39.01
N ASN A 581 -5.92 21.50 38.07
CA ASN A 581 -6.22 22.48 37.03
C ASN A 581 -5.95 21.90 35.63
N PRO A 582 -6.65 20.82 35.22
CA PRO A 582 -6.35 20.13 33.96
C PRO A 582 -6.52 21.02 32.72
N GLU A 583 -7.44 21.99 32.77
CA GLU A 583 -7.66 22.96 31.69
C GLU A 583 -6.42 23.82 31.37
N LYS A 584 -5.63 24.18 32.39
CA LYS A 584 -4.40 24.96 32.23
C LYS A 584 -3.35 24.24 31.38
N TYR A 585 -3.41 22.91 31.36
CA TYR A 585 -2.48 22.04 30.65
C TYR A 585 -3.08 21.42 29.38
N GLY A 586 -4.30 21.83 28.99
CA GLY A 586 -5.00 21.34 27.81
C GLY A 586 -5.62 19.94 27.97
N ASP A 587 -5.81 19.50 29.21
CA ASP A 587 -6.28 18.16 29.54
C ASP A 587 -7.83 18.13 29.74
N THR A 588 -8.64 18.41 28.71
CA THR A 588 -10.12 18.39 28.82
C THR A 588 -10.73 16.98 28.75
N SER A 589 -11.85 16.76 29.45
CA SER A 589 -12.44 15.43 29.74
C SER A 589 -13.13 14.71 28.58
N ASP A 590 -13.22 15.31 27.40
CA ASP A 590 -14.04 14.79 26.28
C ASP A 590 -13.24 14.02 25.21
N ASP A 591 -11.93 13.87 25.38
CA ASP A 591 -11.08 13.14 24.43
C ASP A 591 -10.71 11.74 24.95
N PHE A 592 -11.70 10.84 25.04
CA PHE A 592 -11.47 9.38 24.97
C PHE A 592 -12.64 8.64 24.32
#